data_AF-A0A2G9NKV5-F1
#
_entry.id   AF-A0A2G9NKV5-F1
#
_cell.length_a   1.000
_cell.length_b   1.000
_cell.length_c   1.000
_cell.angle_alpha   90.00
_cell.angle_beta   90.00
_cell.angle_gamma   90.00
#
_symmetry.space_group_name_H-M   'P 1'
#
loop_
_entity.id
_entity.type
_entity.pdbx_description
1 polymer ?
#
loop_
_entity_poly.entity_id
_entity_poly.type
_entity_poly.pdbx_seq_one_letter_code
_entity_poly.pdbx_strand_id
1 'polypeptide(L)'
;MIRTEEGLYPSYKANHENKKFKSYKKNDLLLDIENTGLADYLDDKISPRVIVLFGSGARGEDTEDSDIDLYIEAPKTTIEATKYEKLLRRKIELHFKERISSYPKELRNNIANGIIIRGYLQIFK
;
A
#
# COMPACT_ATOMS: atom_id res chain seq x y z
N MET A 1 -17.45 11.04 10.36
CA MET A 1 -17.50 12.10 9.33
C MET A 1 -17.35 13.46 10.01
N ILE A 2 -16.89 14.48 9.29
CA ILE A 2 -16.78 15.87 9.76
C ILE A 2 -17.71 16.70 8.89
N ARG A 3 -18.56 17.53 9.48
CA ARG A 3 -19.41 18.49 8.76
C ARG A 3 -18.54 19.60 8.17
N THR A 4 -18.77 19.96 6.91
CA THR A 4 -18.15 21.09 6.23
C THR A 4 -19.21 22.13 5.87
N GLU A 5 -18.86 23.40 5.97
CA GLU A 5 -19.72 24.52 5.57
C GLU A 5 -19.40 24.97 4.14
N GLU A 6 -19.28 24.00 3.24
CA GLU A 6 -19.07 24.24 1.82
C GLU A 6 -20.40 24.09 1.07
N GLY A 7 -20.88 25.19 0.48
CA GLY A 7 -22.09 25.24 -0.35
C GLY A 7 -23.39 25.60 0.38
N LEU A 8 -24.51 25.57 -0.36
CA LEU A 8 -25.85 25.87 0.16
C LEU A 8 -26.41 24.79 1.10
N TYR A 9 -25.79 23.60 1.12
CA TYR A 9 -26.26 22.44 1.88
C TYR A 9 -25.19 21.93 2.85
N PRO A 10 -25.58 21.30 3.97
CA PRO A 10 -24.64 20.63 4.85
C PRO A 10 -23.85 19.54 4.12
N SER A 11 -22.54 19.75 3.98
CA SER A 11 -21.62 18.80 3.37
C SER A 11 -20.87 18.01 4.46
N TYR A 12 -20.41 16.81 4.15
CA TYR A 12 -19.67 15.96 5.08
C TYR A 12 -18.47 15.33 4.39
N LYS A 13 -17.33 15.30 5.09
CA LYS A 13 -16.12 14.60 4.65
C LYS A 13 -15.69 13.50 5.61
N ALA A 14 -14.90 12.56 5.09
CA ALA A 14 -14.26 11.56 5.92
C ALA A 14 -13.37 12.23 6.97
N ASN A 15 -13.36 11.68 8.19
CA ASN A 15 -12.52 12.19 9.27
C ASN A 15 -11.15 11.53 9.17
N HIS A 16 -10.29 12.06 8.30
CA HIS A 16 -8.93 11.57 8.14
C HIS A 16 -8.07 11.78 9.40
N GLU A 17 -8.45 12.62 10.37
CA GLU A 17 -7.72 12.76 11.64
C GLU A 17 -8.06 11.66 12.66
N ASN A 18 -9.15 10.91 12.44
CA ASN A 18 -9.58 9.88 13.37
C ASN A 18 -8.70 8.62 13.25
N LYS A 19 -7.96 8.30 14.32
CA LYS A 19 -7.08 7.11 14.38
C LYS A 19 -7.81 5.80 14.07
N LYS A 20 -9.04 5.63 14.59
CA LYS A 20 -9.83 4.40 14.37
C LYS A 20 -10.26 4.28 12.92
N PHE A 21 -10.62 5.40 12.28
CA PHE A 21 -10.92 5.44 10.85
C PHE A 21 -9.70 5.07 10.00
N LYS A 22 -8.53 5.66 10.26
CA LYS A 22 -7.28 5.27 9.58
C LYS A 22 -7.00 3.77 9.77
N SER A 23 -7.15 3.24 10.98
CA SER A 23 -6.94 1.81 11.24
C SER A 23 -7.87 0.92 10.43
N TYR A 24 -9.17 1.23 10.35
CA TYR A 24 -10.09 0.46 9.51
C TYR A 24 -9.71 0.53 8.04
N LYS A 25 -9.37 1.72 7.54
CA LYS A 25 -8.98 1.90 6.15
C LYS A 25 -7.76 1.08 5.74
N LYS A 26 -6.73 1.01 6.60
CA LYS A 26 -5.56 0.14 6.37
C LYS A 26 -5.93 -1.34 6.29
N ASN A 27 -6.80 -1.80 7.21
CA ASN A 27 -7.20 -3.20 7.26
C ASN A 27 -8.07 -3.57 6.06
N ASP A 28 -8.96 -2.67 5.63
CA ASP A 28 -9.79 -2.83 4.44
C ASP A 28 -8.92 -3.03 3.20
N LEU A 29 -7.94 -2.13 2.97
CA LEU A 29 -6.99 -2.26 1.87
C LEU A 29 -6.16 -3.56 1.95
N LEU A 30 -5.71 -3.94 3.14
CA LEU A 30 -4.96 -5.20 3.33
C LEU A 30 -5.83 -6.42 2.99
N LEU A 31 -7.07 -6.43 3.46
CA LEU A 31 -8.04 -7.50 3.14
C LEU A 31 -8.33 -7.56 1.65
N ASP A 32 -8.48 -6.43 0.98
CA ASP A 32 -8.67 -6.39 -0.48
C ASP A 32 -7.46 -6.95 -1.24
N ILE A 33 -6.24 -6.61 -0.83
CA ILE A 33 -5.01 -7.15 -1.43
C ILE A 33 -4.96 -8.68 -1.28
N GLU A 34 -5.31 -9.21 -0.11
CA GLU A 34 -5.38 -10.65 0.14
C GLU A 34 -6.53 -11.30 -0.66
N ASN A 35 -7.74 -10.75 -0.61
CA ASN A 35 -8.94 -11.32 -1.23
C ASN A 35 -8.87 -11.32 -2.77
N THR A 36 -8.20 -10.32 -3.37
CA THR A 36 -7.99 -10.29 -4.82
C THR A 36 -6.95 -11.30 -5.29
N GLY A 37 -6.17 -11.89 -4.37
CA GLY A 37 -5.05 -12.79 -4.66
C GLY A 37 -3.82 -12.06 -5.20
N LEU A 38 -3.73 -10.73 -5.04
CA LEU A 38 -2.57 -9.96 -5.51
C LEU A 38 -1.31 -10.39 -4.77
N ALA A 39 -1.39 -10.58 -3.45
CA ALA A 39 -0.26 -11.01 -2.63
C ALA A 39 0.27 -12.37 -3.11
N ASP A 40 -0.60 -13.36 -3.28
CA ASP A 40 -0.23 -14.70 -3.71
C ASP A 40 0.33 -14.72 -5.13
N TYR A 41 -0.26 -13.93 -6.04
CA TYR A 41 0.26 -13.81 -7.40
C TYR A 41 1.68 -13.23 -7.45
N LEU A 42 1.97 -12.21 -6.65
CA LEU A 42 3.31 -11.64 -6.56
C LEU A 42 4.29 -12.65 -5.95
N ASP A 43 3.87 -13.39 -4.93
CA ASP A 43 4.68 -14.43 -4.28
C ASP A 43 5.03 -15.57 -5.25
N ASP A 44 4.03 -16.09 -5.98
CA ASP A 44 4.18 -17.17 -6.95
C ASP A 44 5.07 -16.79 -8.15
N LYS A 45 4.95 -15.54 -8.63
CA LYS A 45 5.67 -15.09 -9.84
C LYS A 45 7.10 -14.63 -9.56
N ILE A 46 7.37 -14.13 -8.38
CA ILE A 46 8.63 -13.44 -8.07
C ILE A 46 9.45 -14.23 -7.04
N SER A 47 8.77 -14.97 -6.16
CA SER A 47 9.34 -15.53 -4.93
C SER A 47 10.16 -14.48 -4.17
N PRO A 48 9.55 -13.33 -3.80
CA PRO A 48 10.25 -12.22 -3.20
C PRO A 48 10.63 -12.52 -1.76
N ARG A 49 11.68 -11.85 -1.25
CA ARG A 49 12.06 -12.00 0.17
C ARG A 49 11.06 -11.31 1.11
N VAL A 50 10.52 -10.18 0.66
CA VAL A 50 9.47 -9.45 1.36
C VAL A 50 8.61 -8.66 0.38
N ILE A 51 7.32 -8.56 0.71
CA ILE A 51 6.36 -7.64 0.11
C ILE A 51 5.86 -6.71 1.21
N VAL A 52 6.04 -5.39 1.03
CA VAL A 52 5.64 -4.37 1.99
C VAL A 52 4.72 -3.36 1.34
N LEU A 53 3.49 -3.22 1.86
CA LEU A 53 2.64 -2.09 1.56
C LEU A 53 3.17 -0.87 2.30
N PHE A 54 3.47 0.21 1.58
CA PHE A 54 3.94 1.45 2.19
C PHE A 54 3.13 2.66 1.69
N GLY A 55 3.63 3.87 1.93
CA GLY A 55 3.00 5.08 1.40
C GLY A 55 1.72 5.49 2.13
N SER A 56 0.76 6.06 1.41
CA SER A 56 -0.50 6.57 1.97
C SER A 56 -1.45 5.45 2.38
N GLY A 57 -1.47 4.34 1.63
CA GLY A 57 -2.28 3.15 1.93
C GLY A 57 -1.91 2.52 3.27
N ALA A 58 -0.61 2.36 3.55
CA ALA A 58 -0.13 1.86 4.85
C ALA A 58 -0.46 2.81 6.03
N ARG A 59 -0.62 4.11 5.74
CA ARG A 59 -0.99 5.13 6.73
C ARG A 59 -2.51 5.28 6.91
N GLY A 60 -3.32 4.75 5.99
CA GLY A 60 -4.78 4.96 5.96
C GLY A 60 -5.16 6.40 5.62
N GLU A 61 -4.29 7.09 4.89
CA GLU A 61 -4.44 8.50 4.47
C GLU A 61 -4.73 8.63 2.97
N ASP A 62 -4.74 7.51 2.27
CA ASP A 62 -5.04 7.39 0.86
C ASP A 62 -6.45 7.90 0.51
N THR A 63 -6.67 8.21 -0.76
CA THR A 63 -7.94 8.56 -1.39
C THR A 63 -8.29 7.53 -2.46
N GLU A 64 -9.48 7.63 -3.05
CA GLU A 64 -9.89 6.76 -4.17
C GLU A 64 -8.96 6.88 -5.40
N ASP A 65 -8.36 8.05 -5.60
CA ASP A 65 -7.38 8.31 -6.67
C ASP A 65 -5.94 7.96 -6.30
N SER A 66 -5.69 7.56 -5.05
CA SER A 66 -4.32 7.24 -4.61
C SER A 66 -3.86 5.89 -5.16
N ASP A 67 -2.60 5.81 -5.55
CA ASP A 67 -1.99 4.56 -5.98
C ASP A 67 -1.75 3.61 -4.76
N ILE A 68 -1.51 2.33 -5.04
CA ILE A 68 -1.13 1.31 -4.05
C ILE A 68 0.36 1.05 -4.19
N ASP A 69 1.14 1.55 -3.23
CA ASP A 69 2.60 1.45 -3.24
C ASP A 69 3.08 0.15 -2.58
N LEU A 70 3.69 -0.75 -3.37
CA LEU A 70 4.25 -2.00 -2.88
C LEU A 70 5.77 -2.04 -3.09
N TYR A 71 6.50 -2.24 -2.00
CA TYR A 71 7.92 -2.56 -2.06
C TYR A 71 8.11 -4.07 -2.15
N ILE A 72 8.94 -4.50 -3.10
CA ILE A 72 9.26 -5.91 -3.34
C ILE A 72 10.78 -6.08 -3.29
N GLU A 73 11.26 -6.85 -2.31
CA GLU A 73 12.67 -7.23 -2.24
C GLU A 73 12.95 -8.45 -3.12
N ALA A 74 13.19 -8.19 -4.40
CA ALA A 74 13.53 -9.17 -5.42
C ALA A 74 14.28 -8.53 -6.60
N PRO A 75 14.92 -9.33 -7.46
CA PRO A 75 15.38 -8.86 -8.77
C PRO A 75 14.23 -8.23 -9.56
N LYS A 76 14.55 -7.21 -10.37
CA LYS A 76 13.53 -6.53 -11.18
C LYS A 76 12.96 -7.49 -12.22
N THR A 77 11.64 -7.69 -12.16
CA THR A 77 10.89 -8.56 -13.06
C THR A 77 9.74 -7.78 -13.71
N THR A 78 9.43 -8.09 -14.97
CA THR A 78 8.24 -7.56 -15.64
C THR A 78 7.01 -8.35 -15.20
N ILE A 79 6.03 -7.66 -14.59
CA ILE A 79 4.80 -8.27 -14.10
C ILE A 79 3.62 -7.44 -14.54
N GLU A 80 2.59 -8.11 -15.01
CA GLU A 80 1.31 -7.49 -15.30
C GLU A 80 0.44 -7.48 -14.04
N ALA A 81 0.19 -6.28 -13.50
CA ALA A 81 -0.70 -6.05 -12.36
C ALA A 81 -2.11 -5.58 -12.79
N THR A 82 -2.35 -5.35 -14.09
CA THR A 82 -3.56 -4.72 -14.64
C THR A 82 -4.86 -5.41 -14.23
N LYS A 83 -4.84 -6.74 -14.07
CA LYS A 83 -5.99 -7.51 -13.54
C LYS A 83 -6.37 -7.03 -12.14
N TYR A 84 -5.39 -6.89 -11.26
CA TYR A 84 -5.58 -6.50 -9.86
C TYR A 84 -5.90 -5.02 -9.73
N GLU A 85 -5.33 -4.17 -10.58
CA GLU A 85 -5.70 -2.75 -10.64
C GLU A 85 -7.19 -2.56 -10.93
N LYS A 86 -7.76 -3.37 -11.84
CA LYS A 86 -9.20 -3.37 -12.13
C LYS A 86 -10.05 -3.87 -10.95
N LEU A 87 -9.57 -4.88 -10.23
CA LEU A 87 -10.28 -5.43 -9.06
C LEU A 87 -10.27 -4.44 -7.88
N LEU A 88 -9.12 -3.82 -7.62
CA LEU A 88 -8.91 -2.84 -6.55
C LEU A 88 -9.38 -1.43 -6.93
N ARG A 89 -9.69 -1.20 -8.22
CA ARG A 89 -10.07 0.09 -8.81
C ARG A 89 -9.04 1.20 -8.55
N ARG A 90 -7.77 0.82 -8.43
CA ARG A 90 -6.64 1.69 -8.10
C ARG A 90 -5.41 1.20 -8.85
N LYS A 91 -4.50 2.09 -9.22
CA LYS A 91 -3.23 1.67 -9.81
C LYS A 91 -2.33 1.06 -8.75
N ILE A 92 -1.43 0.18 -9.18
CA ILE A 92 -0.48 -0.49 -8.31
C ILE A 92 0.93 -0.08 -8.74
N GLU A 93 1.66 0.61 -7.85
CA GLU A 93 3.06 0.96 -8.06
C GLU A 93 3.97 -0.09 -7.41
N LEU A 94 4.65 -0.87 -8.24
CA LEU A 94 5.58 -1.91 -7.81
C LEU A 94 7.02 -1.40 -7.77
N HIS A 95 7.59 -1.31 -6.57
CA HIS A 95 8.96 -0.86 -6.31
C HIS A 95 9.90 -2.05 -6.10
N PHE A 96 10.55 -2.49 -7.18
CA PHE A 96 11.52 -3.60 -7.15
C PHE A 96 12.93 -3.13 -6.81
N LYS A 97 13.51 -3.66 -5.72
CA LYS A 97 14.95 -3.61 -5.43
C LYS A 97 15.42 -4.81 -4.65
N GLU A 98 16.59 -5.34 -5.01
CA GLU A 98 17.25 -6.42 -4.26
C GLU A 98 17.61 -6.06 -2.81
N ARG A 99 17.75 -4.76 -2.50
CA ARG A 99 18.00 -4.29 -1.13
C ARG A 99 17.34 -2.94 -0.89
N ILE A 100 16.65 -2.84 0.24
CA ILE A 100 16.07 -1.58 0.74
C ILE A 100 17.12 -0.49 0.94
N SER A 101 18.37 -0.87 1.29
CA SER A 101 19.49 0.05 1.51
C SER A 101 19.83 0.92 0.30
N SER A 102 19.41 0.53 -0.90
CA SER A 102 19.62 1.30 -2.14
C SER A 102 18.72 2.54 -2.26
N TYR A 103 17.67 2.65 -1.44
CA TYR A 103 16.76 3.80 -1.47
C TYR A 103 17.27 4.99 -0.64
N PRO A 104 16.84 6.22 -0.99
CA PRO A 104 17.03 7.39 -0.14
C PRO A 104 16.46 7.15 1.27
N LYS A 105 17.04 7.83 2.27
CA LYS A 105 16.68 7.64 3.69
C LYS A 105 15.18 7.80 3.95
N GLU A 106 14.54 8.78 3.33
CA GLU A 106 13.11 9.06 3.49
C GLU A 106 12.25 7.89 3.01
N LEU A 107 12.52 7.39 1.81
CA LEU A 107 11.78 6.27 1.25
C LEU A 107 12.03 4.97 2.04
N ARG A 108 13.26 4.75 2.51
CA ARG A 108 13.56 3.63 3.42
C ARG A 108 12.74 3.69 4.70
N ASN A 109 12.58 4.87 5.29
CA ASN A 109 11.74 5.03 6.48
C ASN A 109 10.27 4.76 6.17
N ASN A 110 9.77 5.20 5.01
CA ASN A 110 8.38 4.93 4.61
C ASN A 110 8.13 3.42 4.44
N ILE A 111 9.07 2.71 3.79
CA ILE A 111 8.98 1.25 3.63
C ILE A 111 9.12 0.54 4.97
N ALA A 112 10.09 0.93 5.81
CA ALA A 112 10.32 0.31 7.11
C ALA A 112 9.13 0.48 8.08
N ASN A 113 8.36 1.57 7.96
CA ASN A 113 7.13 1.81 8.71
C ASN A 113 5.86 1.29 7.99
N GLY A 114 6.03 0.58 6.87
CA GLY A 114 4.94 -0.03 6.12
C GLY A 114 4.36 -1.27 6.81
N ILE A 115 3.47 -1.95 6.10
CA ILE A 115 2.82 -3.20 6.52
C ILE A 115 3.40 -4.34 5.70
N ILE A 116 4.01 -5.31 6.37
CA ILE A 116 4.52 -6.53 5.72
C ILE A 116 3.31 -7.40 5.36
N ILE A 117 3.16 -7.71 4.07
CA ILE A 117 2.10 -8.59 3.54
C ILE A 117 2.61 -10.04 3.46
N ARG A 118 3.86 -10.22 3.01
CA ARG A 118 4.54 -11.53 2.90
C ARG A 118 6.02 -11.40 3.27
N GLY A 119 6.60 -12.46 3.83
CA GLY A 119 8.02 -12.55 4.16
C GLY A 119 8.43 -11.73 5.39
N TYR A 120 9.66 -11.21 5.38
CA TYR A 120 10.19 -10.38 6.46
C TYR A 120 11.19 -9.35 5.95
N LEU A 121 11.12 -8.11 6.47
CA LEU A 121 12.02 -7.04 6.08
C LEU A 121 13.28 -7.04 6.97
N GLN A 122 14.46 -7.25 6.38
CA GLN A 122 15.73 -7.21 7.10
C GLN A 122 16.43 -5.85 6.92
N ILE A 123 16.47 -5.05 7.99
CA ILE A 123 17.12 -3.72 7.98
C ILE A 123 18.61 -3.81 8.31
N PHE A 124 18.97 -4.64 9.29
CA PHE A 124 20.34 -4.84 9.75
C PHE A 124 20.78 -6.27 9.43
N LYS A 125 22.04 -6.42 9.05
CA LYS A 125 22.70 -7.71 8.87
C LYS A 125 23.60 -7.99 10.06
#